data_AF-A0A7C6TT86-F1
#
_entry.id   AF-A0A7C6TT86-F1
#
_cell.length_a   1.000
_cell.length_b   1.000
_cell.length_c   1.000
_cell.angle_alpha   90.00
_cell.angle_beta   90.00
_cell.angle_gamma   90.00
#
_symmetry.space_group_name_H-M   'P 1'
#
loop_
_entity.id
_entity.type
_entity.pdbx_description
1 polymer ?
#
loop_
_entity_poly.entity_id
_entity_poly.type
_entity_poly.pdbx_seq_one_letter_code
_entity_poly.pdbx_strand_id
1 'polypeptide(L)'
;LLDGIIDIYMPDMKYADAAVGRRLSGVPDYPAVNRAAVREMHRQVGDLVLDEDGVARRGLLVRHLVLPDGLAGTAEVARFLVHEISPNTYINIMDQYRPCYRAGEYPPLNRRITRQEYIEAVRQVREAGLYRLSRV
;
A
#
# COMPACT_ATOMS: atom_id res chain seq x y z
N LEU A 1 -23.41 1.43 -1.41
CA LEU A 1 -23.73 2.80 -0.91
C LEU A 1 -22.86 3.87 -1.57
N LEU A 2 -21.55 3.65 -1.74
CA LEU A 2 -20.64 4.62 -2.38
C LEU A 2 -20.43 4.41 -3.90
N ASP A 3 -20.98 3.32 -4.45
CA ASP A 3 -20.86 2.99 -5.87
C ASP A 3 -21.50 4.10 -6.74
N GLY A 4 -20.74 4.62 -7.69
CA GLY A 4 -21.11 5.75 -8.53
C GLY A 4 -20.93 7.14 -7.91
N ILE A 5 -20.44 7.25 -6.66
CA ILE A 5 -20.18 8.54 -5.99
C ILE A 5 -18.70 8.89 -6.01
N ILE A 6 -17.83 7.89 -5.81
CA ILE A 6 -16.39 8.10 -5.72
C ILE A 6 -15.74 7.85 -7.08
N ASP A 7 -15.06 8.87 -7.62
CA ASP A 7 -14.28 8.72 -8.84
C ASP A 7 -12.93 8.05 -8.57
N ILE A 8 -12.24 8.44 -7.50
CA ILE A 8 -10.88 7.99 -7.19
C ILE A 8 -10.79 7.52 -5.74
N TYR A 9 -10.31 6.29 -5.56
CA TYR A 9 -9.95 5.76 -4.25
C TYR A 9 -8.43 5.77 -4.06
N MET A 10 -7.98 6.20 -2.88
CA MET A 10 -6.55 6.22 -2.51
C MET A 10 -6.26 5.53 -1.17
N PRO A 11 -6.52 4.21 -1.05
CA PRO A 11 -6.39 3.51 0.22
C PRO A 11 -4.93 3.30 0.63
N ASP A 12 -4.70 3.21 1.94
CA ASP A 12 -3.45 2.71 2.48
C ASP A 12 -3.52 1.19 2.68
N MET A 13 -2.52 0.47 2.20
CA MET A 13 -2.24 -0.92 2.58
C MET A 13 -1.00 -0.96 3.46
N LYS A 14 -1.18 -0.86 4.78
CA LYS A 14 -0.09 -0.65 5.74
C LYS A 14 0.64 -1.94 6.15
N TYR A 15 -0.10 -3.04 6.29
CA TYR A 15 0.40 -4.31 6.79
C TYR A 15 -0.20 -5.47 6.00
N ALA A 16 0.64 -6.44 5.62
CA ALA A 16 0.18 -7.72 5.11
C ALA A 16 -0.12 -8.76 6.20
N ASP A 17 0.42 -8.56 7.41
CA ASP A 17 0.34 -9.50 8.52
C ASP A 17 -0.55 -8.99 9.67
N ALA A 18 -1.41 -9.88 10.18
CA ALA A 18 -2.37 -9.58 11.23
C ALA A 18 -1.70 -9.33 12.59
N ALA A 19 -0.65 -10.09 12.92
CA ALA A 19 0.10 -9.90 14.17
C ALA A 19 0.84 -8.56 14.17
N VAL A 20 1.38 -8.12 13.03
CA VAL A 20 1.95 -6.78 12.87
C VAL A 20 0.87 -5.70 13.03
N GLY A 21 -0.27 -5.80 12.35
CA GLY A 21 -1.37 -4.85 12.48
C GLY A 21 -1.86 -4.72 13.93
N ARG A 22 -1.98 -5.86 14.64
CA ARG A 22 -2.34 -5.89 16.06
C ARG A 22 -1.28 -5.23 16.93
N ARG A 23 -0.01 -5.57 16.72
CA ARG A 23 1.10 -5.08 17.54
C ARG A 23 1.31 -3.57 17.37
N LEU A 24 1.23 -3.08 16.13
CA LEU A 24 1.61 -1.70 15.80
C LEU A 24 0.44 -0.72 15.83
N SER A 25 -0.78 -1.18 15.57
CA SER A 25 -1.98 -0.33 15.49
C SER A 25 -3.15 -0.82 16.35
N GLY A 26 -3.02 -1.95 17.06
CA GLY A 26 -4.10 -2.53 17.85
C GLY A 26 -5.20 -3.20 17.02
N VAL A 27 -5.00 -3.39 15.71
CA VAL A 27 -6.02 -3.92 14.79
C VAL A 27 -5.74 -5.39 14.44
N PRO A 28 -6.49 -6.36 14.98
CA PRO A 28 -6.16 -7.78 14.89
C PRO A 28 -6.39 -8.42 13.51
N ASP A 29 -7.26 -7.86 12.70
CA ASP A 29 -7.74 -8.41 11.42
C ASP A 29 -7.47 -7.46 10.24
N TYR A 30 -6.52 -6.54 10.42
CA TYR A 30 -6.23 -5.47 9.47
C TYR A 30 -6.11 -5.95 8.02
N PRO A 31 -5.29 -6.97 7.67
CA PRO A 31 -5.12 -7.37 6.27
C PRO A 31 -6.42 -7.90 5.66
N ALA A 32 -7.23 -8.63 6.43
CA ALA A 32 -8.48 -9.21 5.91
C ALA A 32 -9.50 -8.12 5.57
N VAL A 33 -9.74 -7.20 6.52
CA VAL A 33 -10.68 -6.08 6.33
C VAL A 33 -10.18 -5.12 5.26
N ASN A 34 -8.89 -4.77 5.27
CA ASN A 34 -8.29 -3.88 4.30
C ASN A 34 -8.37 -4.45 2.87
N ARG A 35 -8.03 -5.73 2.67
CA ARG A 35 -8.16 -6.39 1.36
C ARG A 35 -9.60 -6.44 0.86
N ALA A 36 -10.55 -6.74 1.74
CA ALA A 36 -11.97 -6.71 1.38
C ALA A 36 -12.42 -5.31 0.93
N ALA A 37 -12.00 -4.27 1.64
CA ALA A 37 -12.26 -2.89 1.27
C ALA A 37 -11.62 -2.51 -0.07
N VAL A 38 -10.36 -2.90 -0.31
CA VAL A 38 -9.65 -2.60 -1.57
C VAL A 38 -10.29 -3.32 -2.77
N ARG A 39 -10.74 -4.58 -2.61
CA ARG A 39 -11.53 -5.28 -3.65
C ARG A 39 -12.79 -4.51 -3.99
N GLU A 40 -13.53 -4.05 -2.98
CA GLU A 40 -14.77 -3.29 -3.20
C GLU A 40 -14.51 -1.91 -3.83
N MET A 41 -13.44 -1.23 -3.42
CA MET A 41 -13.01 0.03 -4.06
C MET A 41 -12.69 -0.20 -5.54
N HIS A 42 -11.87 -1.21 -5.86
CA HIS A 42 -11.54 -1.54 -7.24
C HIS A 42 -12.78 -1.92 -8.07
N ARG A 43 -13.70 -2.70 -7.52
CA ARG A 43 -14.98 -3.04 -8.19
C ARG A 43 -15.75 -1.80 -8.63
N GLN A 44 -15.72 -0.72 -7.85
CA GLN A 44 -16.47 0.50 -8.14
C GLN A 44 -15.80 1.41 -9.19
N VAL A 45 -14.46 1.47 -9.22
CA VAL A 45 -13.74 2.48 -10.03
C VAL A 45 -12.75 1.90 -11.05
N GLY A 46 -12.38 0.63 -10.93
CA GLY A 46 -11.40 -0.05 -11.77
C GLY A 46 -9.96 0.47 -11.60
N ASP A 47 -9.14 0.18 -12.60
CA ASP A 47 -7.75 0.64 -12.65
C ASP A 47 -7.67 2.16 -12.86
N LEU A 48 -6.60 2.78 -12.33
CA LEU A 48 -6.41 4.22 -12.46
C LEU A 48 -6.28 4.65 -13.92
N VAL A 49 -7.18 5.53 -14.35
CA VAL A 49 -7.20 6.22 -15.64
C VAL A 49 -6.69 7.64 -15.43
N LEU A 50 -5.68 8.00 -16.22
CA LEU A 50 -5.14 9.35 -16.31
C LEU A 50 -5.59 9.98 -17.63
N ASP A 51 -5.75 11.29 -17.67
CA ASP A 51 -5.91 12.02 -18.93
C ASP A 51 -4.57 12.26 -19.64
N GLU A 52 -4.61 13.02 -20.74
CA GLU A 52 -3.45 13.36 -21.57
C GLU A 52 -2.39 14.18 -20.83
N ASP A 53 -2.80 14.94 -19.81
CA ASP A 53 -1.93 15.75 -18.94
C ASP A 53 -1.40 14.94 -17.72
N GLY A 54 -1.79 13.67 -17.60
CA GLY A 54 -1.41 12.80 -16.48
C GLY A 54 -2.24 13.00 -15.21
N VAL A 55 -3.35 13.74 -15.27
CA VAL A 55 -4.25 13.97 -14.13
C VAL A 55 -5.18 12.76 -13.96
N ALA A 56 -5.27 12.25 -12.73
CA ALA A 56 -6.17 11.14 -12.42
C ALA A 56 -7.63 11.55 -12.61
N ARG A 57 -8.38 10.75 -13.39
CA ARG A 57 -9.80 10.97 -13.66
C ARG A 57 -10.72 10.00 -12.93
N ARG A 58 -10.32 8.73 -12.85
CA ARG A 58 -11.08 7.69 -12.15
C ARG A 58 -10.16 6.50 -11.84
N GLY A 59 -10.42 5.79 -10.76
CA GLY A 59 -9.79 4.50 -10.48
C GLY A 59 -9.07 4.41 -9.14
N LEU A 60 -8.27 3.36 -8.97
CA LEU A 60 -7.62 3.03 -7.70
C LEU A 60 -6.11 3.36 -7.70
N LEU A 61 -5.68 4.14 -6.71
CA LEU A 61 -4.27 4.41 -6.40
C LEU A 61 -3.91 3.91 -4.99
N VAL A 62 -3.23 2.77 -4.89
CA VAL A 62 -2.87 2.19 -3.59
C VAL A 62 -1.63 2.88 -3.02
N ARG A 63 -1.65 3.23 -1.74
CA ARG A 63 -0.48 3.74 -1.02
C ARG A 63 0.08 2.67 -0.09
N HIS A 64 1.39 2.50 -0.12
CA HIS A 64 2.09 1.51 0.67
C HIS A 64 3.31 2.15 1.35
N LEU A 65 3.21 2.38 2.65
CA LEU A 65 4.30 2.92 3.45
C LEU A 65 5.29 1.81 3.82
N VAL A 66 6.53 1.93 3.38
CA VAL A 66 7.59 1.00 3.75
C VAL A 66 7.95 1.23 5.21
N LEU A 67 8.10 0.14 5.97
CA LEU A 67 8.46 0.16 7.39
C LEU A 67 9.79 -0.55 7.63
N PRO A 68 10.51 -0.18 8.70
CA PRO A 68 11.74 -0.85 9.11
C PRO A 68 11.58 -2.36 9.22
N ASP A 69 12.64 -3.09 8.87
CA ASP A 69 12.76 -4.55 8.89
C ASP A 69 11.64 -5.26 8.11
N GLY A 70 11.11 -4.63 7.06
CA GLY A 70 10.09 -5.23 6.20
C GLY A 70 8.73 -5.41 6.87
N LEU A 71 8.47 -4.75 7.99
CA LEU A 71 7.23 -4.92 8.77
C LEU A 71 5.95 -4.66 8.00
N ALA A 72 5.99 -3.88 6.91
CA ALA A 72 4.82 -3.62 6.08
C ALA A 72 4.37 -4.87 5.27
N GLY A 73 5.27 -5.83 5.01
CA GLY A 73 4.99 -6.99 4.16
C GLY A 73 4.77 -6.62 2.69
N THR A 74 5.72 -5.87 2.12
CA THR A 74 5.60 -5.29 0.77
C THR A 74 5.32 -6.33 -0.31
N ALA A 75 6.06 -7.44 -0.30
CA ALA A 75 5.92 -8.49 -1.30
C ALA A 75 4.52 -9.14 -1.25
N GLU A 76 3.98 -9.37 -0.05
CA GLU A 76 2.64 -9.92 0.15
C GLU A 76 1.55 -8.95 -0.31
N VAL A 77 1.70 -7.65 -0.02
CA VAL A 77 0.79 -6.60 -0.53
C VAL A 77 0.83 -6.60 -2.06
N ALA A 78 2.01 -6.61 -2.67
CA ALA A 78 2.16 -6.60 -4.11
C ALA A 78 1.51 -7.84 -4.76
N ARG A 79 1.75 -9.04 -4.23
CA ARG A 79 1.11 -10.28 -4.71
C ARG A 79 -0.40 -10.23 -4.62
N PHE A 80 -0.95 -9.71 -3.51
CA PHE A 80 -2.40 -9.51 -3.37
C PHE A 80 -2.94 -8.59 -4.48
N LEU A 81 -2.31 -7.45 -4.70
CA LEU A 81 -2.76 -6.50 -5.73
C LEU A 81 -2.72 -7.12 -7.13
N VAL A 82 -1.66 -7.86 -7.47
CA VAL A 82 -1.54 -8.48 -8.80
C VAL A 82 -2.58 -9.58 -9.01
N HIS A 83 -2.76 -10.46 -8.03
CA HIS A 83 -3.58 -11.66 -8.19
C HIS A 83 -5.07 -11.41 -7.96
N GLU A 84 -5.42 -10.46 -7.10
CA GLU A 84 -6.80 -10.28 -6.65
C GLU A 84 -7.41 -8.92 -7.04
N ILE A 85 -6.61 -7.95 -7.44
CA ILE A 85 -7.08 -6.62 -7.85
C ILE A 85 -6.87 -6.42 -9.35
N SER A 86 -5.62 -6.19 -9.76
CA SER A 86 -5.22 -6.05 -11.16
C SER A 86 -3.70 -5.95 -11.27
N PRO A 87 -3.06 -6.59 -12.28
CA PRO A 87 -1.64 -6.34 -12.60
C PRO A 87 -1.37 -4.90 -13.04
N ASN A 88 -2.41 -4.14 -13.40
CA ASN A 88 -2.33 -2.72 -13.76
C ASN A 88 -2.64 -1.77 -12.58
N THR A 89 -2.70 -2.29 -11.35
CA THR A 89 -2.91 -1.46 -10.16
C THR A 89 -1.80 -0.43 -10.03
N TYR A 90 -2.18 0.84 -9.84
CA TYR A 90 -1.24 1.91 -9.54
C TYR A 90 -0.87 1.85 -8.06
N ILE A 91 0.43 1.84 -7.75
CA ILE A 91 0.93 1.81 -6.37
C ILE A 91 1.96 2.92 -6.11
N ASN A 92 1.78 3.62 -4.99
CA ASN A 92 2.74 4.56 -4.43
C ASN A 92 3.52 3.88 -3.29
N ILE A 93 4.79 3.60 -3.53
CA ILE A 93 5.71 3.06 -2.51
C ILE A 93 6.34 4.25 -1.80
N MET A 94 6.00 4.45 -0.53
CA MET A 94 6.40 5.62 0.24
C MET A 94 7.55 5.29 1.18
N ASP A 95 8.61 6.10 1.14
CA ASP A 95 9.80 6.01 2.01
C ASP A 95 9.71 6.93 3.25
N GLN A 96 8.55 7.54 3.46
CA GLN A 96 8.35 8.69 4.34
C GLN A 96 8.20 8.31 5.83
N TYR A 97 8.45 7.06 6.19
CA TYR A 97 8.35 6.63 7.58
C TYR A 97 9.41 7.32 8.45
N ARG A 98 8.95 7.92 9.54
CA ARG A 98 9.79 8.47 10.58
C ARG A 98 9.21 8.16 11.96
N PRO A 99 10.03 7.79 12.96
CA PRO A 99 9.55 7.62 14.31
C PRO A 99 8.97 8.94 14.83
N CYS A 100 7.79 8.88 15.43
CA CYS A 100 7.14 10.00 16.09
C CYS A 100 6.54 9.54 17.42
N TYR A 101 6.43 10.46 18.38
CA TYR A 101 5.95 10.17 19.73
C TYR A 101 6.73 8.98 20.34
N ARG A 102 6.04 7.99 20.88
CA ARG A 102 6.63 6.82 21.53
C ARG A 102 7.20 5.78 20.57
N ALA A 103 7.09 5.94 19.25
CA ALA A 103 7.66 4.97 18.30
C ALA A 103 9.17 4.76 18.49
N GLY A 104 9.89 5.77 19.00
CA GLY A 104 11.29 5.69 19.40
C GLY A 104 11.60 4.65 20.48
N GLU A 105 10.61 4.23 21.27
CA GLU A 105 10.75 3.23 22.34
C GLU A 105 10.60 1.79 21.83
N TYR A 106 10.19 1.59 20.57
CA TYR A 106 9.81 0.27 20.05
C TYR A 106 10.66 -0.12 18.84
N PRO A 107 11.78 -0.83 19.01
CA PRO A 107 12.50 -1.43 17.89
C PRO A 107 11.62 -2.42 17.10
N PRO A 108 11.73 -2.45 15.75
CA PRO A 108 12.60 -1.64 14.90
C PRO A 108 11.97 -0.31 14.41
N LEU A 109 10.79 0.07 14.91
CA LEU A 109 10.10 1.33 14.55
C LEU A 109 10.82 2.58 15.09
N ASN A 110 11.84 2.42 15.93
CA ASN A 110 12.60 3.52 16.51
C ASN A 110 13.54 4.25 15.52
N ARG A 111 13.53 3.89 14.24
CA ARG A 111 14.37 4.48 13.20
C ARG A 111 13.61 4.73 11.90
N ARG A 112 14.15 5.58 11.04
CA ARG A 112 13.68 5.68 9.64
C ARG A 112 14.07 4.40 8.88
N ILE A 113 13.43 4.19 7.74
CA ILE A 113 13.89 3.16 6.81
C ILE A 113 15.24 3.57 6.20
N THR A 114 16.02 2.58 5.84
CA THR A 114 17.25 2.73 5.08
C THR A 114 16.93 2.81 3.59
N ARG A 115 17.87 3.35 2.80
CA ARG A 115 17.79 3.33 1.34
C ARG A 115 17.68 1.90 0.79
N GLN A 116 18.34 0.94 1.44
CA GLN A 116 18.30 -0.46 1.01
C GLN A 116 16.91 -1.07 1.20
N GLU A 117 16.24 -0.80 2.32
CA GLU A 117 14.86 -1.26 2.55
C GLU A 117 13.88 -0.68 1.53
N TYR A 118 14.05 0.58 1.14
CA TYR A 118 13.23 1.17 0.08
C TYR A 118 13.49 0.51 -1.28
N ILE A 119 14.76 0.34 -1.68
CA ILE A 119 15.11 -0.32 -2.94
C ILE A 119 14.57 -1.75 -2.97
N GLU A 120 14.68 -2.46 -1.86
CA GLU A 120 14.16 -3.81 -1.70
C GLU A 120 12.64 -3.85 -1.84
N ALA A 121 11.91 -2.91 -1.23
CA ALA A 121 10.47 -2.79 -1.41
C ALA A 121 10.08 -2.56 -2.88
N VAL A 122 10.78 -1.67 -3.59
CA VAL A 122 10.56 -1.44 -5.03
C VAL A 122 10.85 -2.70 -5.85
N ARG A 123 11.92 -3.43 -5.52
CA ARG A 123 12.27 -4.69 -6.18
C ARG A 123 11.17 -5.73 -6.00
N GLN A 124 10.70 -5.95 -4.77
CA GLN A 124 9.63 -6.89 -4.45
C GLN A 124 8.33 -6.58 -5.21
N VAL A 125 7.96 -5.30 -5.32
CA VAL A 125 6.76 -4.88 -6.06
C VAL A 125 6.90 -5.21 -7.56
N ARG A 126 8.07 -4.95 -8.15
CA ARG A 126 8.34 -5.27 -9.56
C ARG A 126 8.41 -6.78 -9.82
N GLU A 127 9.00 -7.54 -8.91
CA GLU A 127 9.08 -9.01 -9.00
C GLU A 127 7.71 -9.68 -8.89
N ALA A 128 6.79 -9.10 -8.13
CA ALA A 128 5.40 -9.55 -8.07
C ALA A 128 4.61 -9.25 -9.37
N GLY A 129 5.09 -8.33 -10.23
CA GLY A 129 4.46 -7.98 -11.50
C GLY A 129 3.77 -6.62 -11.55
N LEU A 130 3.99 -5.73 -10.58
CA LEU A 130 3.47 -4.35 -10.62
C LEU A 130 4.52 -3.38 -11.17
N TYR A 131 4.17 -2.69 -12.26
CA TYR A 131 5.07 -1.76 -12.94
C TYR A 131 4.58 -0.31 -12.93
N ARG A 132 3.30 -0.07 -12.61
CA ARG A 132 2.70 1.28 -12.53
C ARG A 132 2.97 1.89 -11.15
N LEU A 133 4.19 2.39 -10.99
CA LEU A 133 4.64 3.06 -9.77
C LEU A 133 4.40 4.58 -9.88
N SER A 134 3.81 5.20 -8.86
CA SER A 134 3.78 6.67 -8.81
C SER A 134 5.18 7.20 -8.54
N ARG A 135 5.59 8.21 -9.31
CA ARG A 135 6.82 8.96 -9.04
C ARG A 135 6.53 9.93 -7.89
N VAL A 136 7.39 9.93 -6.88
CA VAL A 136 7.41 10.95 -5.81
C VAL A 136 8.23 12.13 -6.31
#